data_AF-A0A9E0LLK4-F1
#
_entry.id   AF-A0A9E0LLK4-F1
#
_cell.length_a   1.000
_cell.length_b   1.000
_cell.length_c   1.000
_cell.angle_alpha   90.00
_cell.angle_beta   90.00
_cell.angle_gamma   90.00
#
_symmetry.space_group_name_H-M   'P 1'
#
loop_
_entity.id
_entity.type
_entity.pdbx_description
1 polymer ?
#
loop_
_entity_poly.entity_id
_entity_poly.type
_entity_poly.pdbx_seq_one_letter_code
_entity_poly.pdbx_strand_id
1 'polypeptide(L)'
;MTSSLSIVLLSGCGDGKEVSFNSGGMRQTSRAGKGSVPDDLKKLVYPGAIASGSQSASETDKDANDHSRYLNLSSSDSIEKVAAWYETALKGEGWNIEKNEAMGNLVTISGTLKDAEVAVNIADDSGKTSIIVNQSTSIGAIPDDEAVENFKPNKEVPPTD
;
A
#
# COMPACT_ATOMS: atom_id res chain seq x y z
N MET A 1 -17.42 27.42 -1.83
CA MET A 1 -16.66 26.58 -0.88
C MET A 1 -17.66 25.64 -0.19
N THR A 2 -17.85 24.45 -0.75
CA THR A 2 -18.71 23.41 -0.17
C THR A 2 -17.92 22.68 0.91
N SER A 3 -18.38 22.79 2.15
CA SER A 3 -17.79 22.11 3.30
C SER A 3 -18.23 20.64 3.27
N SER A 4 -17.28 19.73 3.02
CA SER A 4 -17.54 18.29 3.09
C SER A 4 -17.63 17.86 4.56
N LEU A 5 -18.83 17.49 5.01
CA LEU A 5 -19.03 16.82 6.29
C LEU A 5 -18.44 15.39 6.20
N SER A 6 -17.31 15.16 6.84
CA SER A 6 -16.78 13.82 7.07
C SER A 6 -17.61 13.13 8.16
N ILE A 7 -18.44 12.16 7.77
CA ILE A 7 -19.19 11.32 8.71
C ILE A 7 -18.27 10.18 9.16
N VAL A 8 -17.93 10.17 10.44
CA VAL A 8 -17.21 9.07 11.10
C VAL A 8 -18.22 8.03 11.55
N LEU A 9 -18.18 6.82 10.98
CA LEU A 9 -19.01 5.70 11.43
C LEU A 9 -18.16 4.78 12.32
N LEU A 10 -18.51 4.73 13.59
CA LEU A 10 -17.93 3.81 14.58
C LEU A 10 -18.80 2.54 14.63
N SER A 11 -18.50 1.54 13.81
CA SER A 11 -19.14 0.23 13.89
C SER A 11 -18.40 -0.63 14.92
N GLY A 12 -18.83 -0.57 16.19
CA GLY A 12 -18.28 -1.40 17.25
C GLY A 12 -18.97 -2.76 17.33
N CYS A 13 -18.35 -3.80 16.78
CA CYS A 13 -18.62 -5.18 17.21
C CYS A 13 -17.40 -6.08 16.94
N GLY A 14 -16.55 -6.26 17.95
CA GLY A 14 -15.36 -7.12 17.94
C GLY A 14 -14.14 -6.43 18.58
N ASP A 15 -13.19 -7.19 19.13
CA ASP A 15 -11.99 -6.71 19.83
C ASP A 15 -11.03 -5.83 18.99
N GLY A 16 -11.38 -5.51 17.74
CA GLY A 16 -10.68 -4.58 16.87
C GLY A 16 -11.31 -3.19 16.89
N LYS A 17 -10.50 -2.15 17.12
CA LYS A 17 -10.93 -0.77 16.89
C LYS A 17 -10.87 -0.51 15.39
N GLU A 18 -12.03 -0.56 14.73
CA GLU A 18 -12.20 -0.16 13.34
C GLU A 18 -12.72 1.28 13.27
N VAL A 19 -12.15 2.09 12.38
CA VAL A 19 -12.62 3.43 12.04
C VAL A 19 -12.69 3.54 10.53
N SER A 20 -13.85 3.92 10.00
CA SER A 20 -14.02 4.26 8.58
C SER A 20 -14.50 5.70 8.40
N PHE A 21 -14.01 6.36 7.36
CA PHE A 21 -14.47 7.68 6.94
C PHE A 21 -14.24 7.87 5.44
N ASN A 22 -15.02 8.75 4.81
CA ASN A 22 -14.84 9.10 3.40
C ASN A 22 -13.99 10.37 3.28
N SER A 23 -12.98 10.35 2.41
CA SER A 23 -12.11 11.49 2.10
C SER A 23 -11.57 11.36 0.68
N GLY A 24 -11.62 12.46 -0.08
CA GLY A 24 -11.08 12.50 -1.45
C GLY A 24 -11.69 11.48 -2.41
N GLY A 25 -12.99 11.18 -2.29
CA GLY A 25 -13.68 10.17 -3.12
C GLY A 25 -13.45 8.71 -2.68
N MET A 26 -12.56 8.48 -1.71
CA MET A 26 -12.25 7.15 -1.20
C MET A 26 -12.81 6.92 0.21
N ARG A 27 -13.24 5.70 0.47
CA ARG A 27 -13.47 5.18 1.81
C ARG A 27 -12.15 4.73 2.42
N GLN A 28 -11.72 5.45 3.45
CA GLN A 28 -10.58 5.11 4.29
C GLN A 28 -11.05 4.23 5.44
N THR A 29 -10.35 3.13 5.72
CA THR A 29 -10.62 2.27 6.87
C THR A 29 -9.31 1.91 7.58
N SER A 30 -9.29 2.11 8.89
CA SER A 30 -8.19 1.76 9.77
C SER A 30 -8.65 0.72 10.78
N ARG A 31 -7.84 -0.32 10.99
CA ARG A 31 -8.09 -1.36 11.98
C ARG A 31 -6.87 -1.49 12.88
N ALA A 32 -7.10 -1.62 14.19
CA ALA A 32 -6.05 -1.83 15.17
C ALA A 32 -6.28 -3.11 15.99
N GLY A 33 -5.19 -3.74 16.43
CA GLY A 33 -5.22 -4.90 17.33
C GLY A 33 -5.23 -6.25 16.60
N LYS A 34 -5.38 -7.35 17.35
CA LYS A 34 -5.20 -8.73 16.84
C LYS A 34 -6.15 -9.14 15.71
N GLY A 35 -7.30 -8.49 15.60
CA GLY A 35 -8.28 -8.69 14.53
C GLY A 35 -8.11 -7.73 13.35
N SER A 36 -6.98 -7.03 13.25
CA SER A 36 -6.82 -5.97 12.24
C SER A 36 -6.62 -6.49 10.83
N VAL A 37 -6.34 -7.77 10.62
CA VAL A 37 -6.02 -8.32 9.30
C VAL A 37 -7.31 -8.62 8.52
N PRO A 38 -7.57 -7.91 7.40
CA PRO A 38 -8.66 -8.25 6.47
C PRO A 38 -8.48 -9.65 5.85
N ASP A 39 -9.58 -10.31 5.50
CA ASP A 39 -9.57 -11.70 5.02
C ASP A 39 -8.70 -11.92 3.76
N ASP A 40 -8.74 -10.98 2.84
CA ASP A 40 -7.97 -10.94 1.60
C ASP A 40 -6.46 -10.83 1.84
N LEU A 41 -6.03 -10.19 2.95
CA LEU A 41 -4.61 -10.05 3.29
C LEU A 41 -4.06 -11.19 4.16
N LYS A 42 -4.90 -12.14 4.61
CA LYS A 42 -4.45 -13.24 5.48
C LYS A 42 -3.33 -14.07 4.86
N LYS A 43 -3.32 -14.23 3.53
CA LYS A 43 -2.28 -14.96 2.80
C LYS A 43 -0.91 -14.25 2.83
N LEU A 44 -0.91 -12.94 3.03
CA LEU A 44 0.30 -12.12 3.10
C LEU A 44 0.82 -11.98 4.53
N VAL A 45 0.21 -12.64 5.52
CA VAL A 45 0.70 -12.66 6.90
C VAL A 45 1.81 -13.70 7.02
N TYR A 46 3.02 -13.24 7.31
CA TYR A 46 4.13 -14.13 7.67
C TYR A 46 3.75 -15.04 8.86
N PRO A 47 3.98 -16.37 8.78
CA PRO A 47 3.60 -17.31 9.83
C PRO A 47 4.18 -16.94 11.20
N GLY A 48 3.31 -16.83 12.21
CA GLY A 48 3.71 -16.45 13.56
C GLY A 48 3.94 -14.94 13.78
N ALA A 49 3.78 -14.11 12.74
CA ALA A 49 3.83 -12.67 12.91
C ALA A 49 2.60 -12.14 13.67
N ILE A 50 2.81 -11.06 14.42
CA ILE A 50 1.76 -10.33 15.14
C ILE A 50 1.38 -9.11 14.32
N ALA A 51 0.11 -9.04 13.90
CA ALA A 51 -0.44 -7.85 13.29
C ALA A 51 -0.73 -6.76 14.34
N SER A 52 -0.26 -5.54 14.08
CA SER A 52 -0.50 -4.38 14.94
C SER A 52 -1.59 -3.45 14.39
N GLY A 53 -1.79 -3.45 13.08
CA GLY A 53 -2.86 -2.71 12.43
C GLY A 53 -2.86 -2.85 10.92
N SER A 54 -3.98 -2.47 10.31
CA SER A 54 -4.11 -2.35 8.86
C SER A 54 -4.79 -1.04 8.47
N GLN A 55 -4.52 -0.57 7.27
CA GLN A 55 -5.19 0.57 6.65
C GLN A 55 -5.61 0.19 5.24
N SER A 56 -6.69 0.78 4.76
CA SER A 56 -7.19 0.56 3.42
C SER A 56 -7.88 1.80 2.87
N ALA A 57 -7.61 2.12 1.61
CA ALA A 57 -8.38 3.05 0.82
C ALA A 57 -9.05 2.31 -0.33
N SER A 58 -10.30 2.64 -0.64
CA SER A 58 -11.00 2.13 -1.82
C SER A 58 -11.99 3.17 -2.30
N GLU A 59 -12.29 3.20 -3.59
CA GLU A 59 -13.36 4.07 -4.10
C GLU A 59 -14.70 3.79 -3.39
N THR A 60 -15.49 4.85 -3.25
CA THR A 60 -16.82 4.78 -2.64
C THR A 60 -17.81 4.40 -3.75
N ASP A 61 -18.40 3.20 -3.68
CA ASP A 61 -19.58 2.74 -4.46
C ASP A 61 -19.43 1.90 -5.74
N LYS A 62 -18.31 1.19 -5.99
CA LYS A 62 -18.30 0.05 -6.93
C LYS A 62 -17.35 -1.05 -6.49
N ASP A 63 -17.49 -2.24 -7.08
CA ASP A 63 -16.48 -3.30 -7.11
C ASP A 63 -15.08 -2.66 -7.20
N ALA A 64 -14.42 -2.51 -6.04
CA ALA A 64 -13.35 -1.54 -5.84
C ALA A 64 -12.06 -2.05 -6.47
N ASN A 65 -12.00 -1.89 -7.78
CA ASN A 65 -10.86 -2.18 -8.61
C ASN A 65 -9.67 -1.29 -8.24
N ASP A 66 -9.93 -0.02 -7.91
CA ASP A 66 -8.92 0.89 -7.37
C ASP A 66 -8.93 0.84 -5.84
N HIS A 67 -7.83 0.33 -5.29
CA HIS A 67 -7.68 0.21 -3.87
C HIS A 67 -6.23 0.14 -3.44
N SER A 68 -5.97 0.59 -2.21
CA SER A 68 -4.70 0.37 -1.53
C SER A 68 -4.93 -0.27 -0.17
N ARG A 69 -3.98 -1.11 0.22
CA ARG A 69 -3.98 -1.88 1.46
C ARG A 69 -2.60 -1.78 2.08
N TYR A 70 -2.60 -1.62 3.38
CA TYR A 70 -1.39 -1.50 4.16
C TYR A 70 -1.53 -2.34 5.43
N LEU A 71 -0.53 -3.16 5.74
CA LEU A 71 -0.54 -4.07 6.87
C LEU A 71 0.78 -3.97 7.62
N ASN A 72 0.71 -3.72 8.92
CA ASN A 72 1.87 -3.75 9.82
C ASN A 72 1.91 -5.07 10.58
N LEU A 73 3.03 -5.77 10.48
CA LEU A 73 3.31 -6.99 11.21
C LEU A 73 4.64 -6.87 11.95
N SER A 74 4.82 -7.73 12.94
CA SER A 74 6.08 -7.91 13.64
C SER A 74 6.37 -9.40 13.85
N SER A 75 7.64 -9.79 13.75
CA SER A 75 8.11 -11.16 13.96
C SER A 75 9.34 -11.19 14.86
N SER A 76 9.58 -12.31 15.52
CA SER A 76 10.83 -12.59 16.24
C SER A 76 11.87 -13.33 15.38
N ASP A 77 11.49 -13.74 14.18
CA ASP A 77 12.40 -14.34 13.21
C ASP A 77 13.31 -13.27 12.58
N SER A 78 14.44 -13.70 11.99
CA SER A 78 15.38 -12.77 11.34
C SER A 78 14.83 -12.22 10.02
N ILE A 79 15.36 -11.06 9.59
CA ILE A 79 15.02 -10.42 8.32
C ILE A 79 15.19 -11.38 7.15
N GLU A 80 16.29 -12.15 7.12
CA GLU A 80 16.62 -13.04 6.00
C GLU A 80 15.59 -14.17 5.87
N LYS A 81 15.16 -14.74 7.01
CA LYS A 81 14.14 -15.78 7.04
C LYS A 81 12.79 -15.26 6.57
N VAL A 82 12.42 -14.06 7.04
CA VAL A 82 11.17 -13.40 6.64
C VAL A 82 11.20 -13.04 5.14
N ALA A 83 12.30 -12.47 4.64
CA ALA A 83 12.46 -12.09 3.25
C ALA A 83 12.39 -13.30 2.30
N ALA A 84 13.11 -14.38 2.63
CA ALA A 84 13.08 -15.61 1.84
C ALA A 84 11.67 -16.22 1.77
N TRP A 85 10.91 -16.13 2.87
CA TRP A 85 9.51 -16.56 2.88
C TRP A 85 8.64 -15.70 1.97
N TYR A 86 8.72 -14.37 2.06
CA TYR A 86 7.91 -13.49 1.22
C TYR A 86 8.21 -13.68 -0.27
N GLU A 87 9.48 -13.78 -0.65
CA GLU A 87 9.83 -14.04 -2.05
C GLU A 87 9.19 -15.35 -2.55
N THR A 88 9.25 -16.41 -1.74
CA THR A 88 8.67 -17.71 -2.09
C THR A 88 7.15 -17.66 -2.14
N ALA A 89 6.51 -17.05 -1.13
CA ALA A 89 5.06 -16.94 -1.02
C ALA A 89 4.47 -16.12 -2.17
N LEU A 90 5.08 -14.97 -2.49
CA LEU A 90 4.64 -14.12 -3.58
C LEU A 90 4.80 -14.82 -4.94
N LYS A 91 5.95 -15.46 -5.20
CA LYS A 91 6.12 -16.28 -6.42
C LYS A 91 5.09 -17.42 -6.51
N GLY A 92 4.79 -18.06 -5.39
CA GLY A 92 3.78 -19.12 -5.29
C GLY A 92 2.36 -18.67 -5.62
N GLU A 93 2.02 -17.41 -5.31
CA GLU A 93 0.74 -16.78 -5.67
C GLU A 93 0.75 -16.17 -7.09
N GLY A 94 1.85 -16.31 -7.84
CA GLY A 94 1.98 -15.89 -9.24
C GLY A 94 2.50 -14.48 -9.47
N TRP A 95 2.98 -13.79 -8.43
CA TRP A 95 3.59 -12.47 -8.56
C TRP A 95 4.90 -12.52 -9.34
N ASN A 96 5.08 -11.56 -10.23
CA ASN A 96 6.36 -11.29 -10.88
C ASN A 96 7.22 -10.40 -9.97
N ILE A 97 8.27 -10.97 -9.36
CA ILE A 97 9.16 -10.20 -8.48
C ILE A 97 10.13 -9.38 -9.32
N GLU A 98 10.03 -8.05 -9.20
CA GLU A 98 10.82 -7.08 -9.95
C GLU A 98 12.00 -6.56 -9.12
N LYS A 99 11.82 -6.53 -7.79
CA LYS A 99 12.82 -6.04 -6.85
C LYS A 99 12.94 -7.00 -5.67
N ASN A 100 14.18 -7.32 -5.31
CA ASN A 100 14.53 -7.92 -4.03
C ASN A 100 15.90 -7.37 -3.63
N GLU A 101 15.89 -6.25 -2.91
CA GLU A 101 17.10 -5.53 -2.53
C GLU A 101 17.26 -5.51 -1.02
N ALA A 102 18.47 -5.86 -0.57
CA ALA A 102 18.90 -5.69 0.80
C ALA A 102 19.80 -4.46 0.92
N MET A 103 19.43 -3.52 1.79
CA MET A 103 20.17 -2.31 2.09
C MET A 103 20.34 -2.18 3.60
N GLY A 104 21.50 -2.60 4.12
CA GLY A 104 21.77 -2.56 5.55
C GLY A 104 20.80 -3.44 6.34
N ASN A 105 19.98 -2.83 7.19
CA ASN A 105 18.97 -3.50 8.01
C ASN A 105 17.56 -3.46 7.41
N LEU A 106 17.43 -3.20 6.11
CA LEU A 106 16.17 -3.18 5.37
C LEU A 106 16.26 -4.13 4.17
N VAL A 107 15.22 -4.92 3.96
CA VAL A 107 14.96 -5.63 2.71
C VAL A 107 13.66 -5.13 2.12
N THR A 108 13.68 -4.79 0.83
CA THR A 108 12.49 -4.44 0.06
C THR A 108 12.28 -5.45 -1.06
N ILE A 109 11.11 -6.10 -1.03
CA ILE A 109 10.64 -6.99 -2.09
C ILE A 109 9.46 -6.31 -2.77
N SER A 110 9.49 -6.12 -4.09
CA SER A 110 8.34 -5.63 -4.84
C SER A 110 8.07 -6.44 -6.09
N GLY A 111 6.81 -6.46 -6.52
CA GLY A 111 6.39 -7.18 -7.70
C GLY A 111 5.01 -6.79 -8.19
N THR A 112 4.66 -7.35 -9.33
CA THR A 112 3.42 -7.07 -10.06
C THR A 112 2.62 -8.34 -10.33
N LEU A 113 1.29 -8.20 -10.36
CA LEU A 113 0.37 -9.27 -10.73
C LEU A 113 -0.85 -8.64 -11.43
N LYS A 114 -0.89 -8.75 -12.77
CA LYS A 114 -1.89 -8.07 -13.61
C LYS A 114 -1.88 -6.55 -13.32
N ASP A 115 -3.00 -6.00 -12.85
CA ASP A 115 -3.18 -4.58 -12.55
C ASP A 115 -2.85 -4.24 -11.08
N ALA A 116 -2.22 -5.17 -10.36
CA ALA A 116 -1.86 -5.02 -8.95
C ALA A 116 -0.34 -4.96 -8.73
N GLU A 117 0.05 -4.20 -7.72
CA GLU A 117 1.43 -4.07 -7.23
C GLU A 117 1.50 -4.50 -5.77
N VAL A 118 2.63 -5.06 -5.37
CA VAL A 118 2.95 -5.38 -3.98
C VAL A 118 4.33 -4.86 -3.63
N ALA A 119 4.47 -4.34 -2.42
CA ALA A 119 5.75 -4.02 -1.81
C ALA A 119 5.79 -4.50 -0.36
N VAL A 120 6.82 -5.24 -0.01
CA VAL A 120 7.09 -5.72 1.34
C VAL A 120 8.40 -5.13 1.82
N ASN A 121 8.32 -4.29 2.86
CA ASN A 121 9.49 -3.72 3.53
C ASN A 121 9.71 -4.47 4.85
N ILE A 122 10.91 -4.99 5.03
CA ILE A 122 11.28 -5.87 6.14
C ILE A 122 12.49 -5.25 6.82
N ALA A 123 12.36 -4.81 8.07
CA ALA A 123 13.41 -4.09 8.76
C ALA A 123 13.69 -4.66 10.15
N ASP A 124 14.95 -4.55 10.60
CA ASP A 124 15.26 -4.73 12.01
C ASP A 124 14.67 -3.55 12.80
N ASP A 125 13.91 -3.89 13.83
CA ASP A 125 13.35 -2.96 14.80
C ASP A 125 13.68 -3.47 16.20
N SER A 126 14.89 -3.15 16.67
CA SER A 126 15.33 -3.37 18.05
C SER A 126 15.27 -4.85 18.48
N GLY A 127 15.74 -5.76 17.64
CA GLY A 127 15.74 -7.20 17.90
C GLY A 127 14.43 -7.91 17.56
N LYS A 128 13.51 -7.21 16.88
CA LYS A 128 12.35 -7.80 16.18
C LYS A 128 12.44 -7.44 14.71
N THR A 129 11.76 -8.19 13.86
CA THR A 129 11.58 -7.82 12.47
C THR A 129 10.23 -7.13 12.28
N SER A 130 10.27 -5.86 11.89
CA SER A 130 9.10 -5.11 11.44
C SER A 130 8.83 -5.41 9.98
N ILE A 131 7.57 -5.64 9.63
CA ILE A 131 7.16 -5.99 8.28
C ILE A 131 5.99 -5.09 7.89
N ILE A 132 6.18 -4.38 6.78
CA ILE A 132 5.17 -3.53 6.19
C ILE A 132 4.82 -4.11 4.83
N VAL A 133 3.57 -4.55 4.67
CA VAL A 133 3.03 -5.01 3.39
C VAL A 133 2.14 -3.92 2.83
N ASN A 134 2.46 -3.46 1.62
CA ASN A 134 1.61 -2.60 0.81
C ASN A 134 1.14 -3.39 -0.42
N GLN A 135 -0.15 -3.32 -0.71
CA GLN A 135 -0.72 -3.83 -1.94
C GLN A 135 -1.65 -2.77 -2.52
N SER A 136 -1.52 -2.51 -3.81
CA SER A 136 -2.40 -1.61 -4.55
C SER A 136 -2.90 -2.28 -5.81
N THR A 137 -4.07 -1.86 -6.26
CA THR A 137 -4.58 -2.11 -7.61
C THR A 137 -5.04 -0.77 -8.13
N SER A 138 -4.63 -0.44 -9.36
CA SER A 138 -5.02 0.77 -10.06
C SER A 138 -5.38 0.39 -11.49
N ILE A 139 -6.67 0.30 -11.80
CA ILE A 139 -7.18 0.17 -13.17
C ILE A 139 -7.27 1.57 -13.76
N GLY A 140 -6.12 2.17 -13.96
CA GLY A 140 -6.02 3.58 -14.29
C GLY A 140 -4.65 4.13 -14.00
N ALA A 141 -3.60 3.44 -14.49
CA ALA A 141 -2.46 4.22 -14.92
C ALA A 141 -3.01 5.24 -15.91
N ILE A 142 -3.07 6.52 -15.52
CA ILE A 142 -3.05 7.58 -16.51
C ILE A 142 -1.85 7.20 -17.37
N PRO A 143 -2.02 6.87 -18.66
CA PRO A 143 -0.87 6.65 -19.51
C PRO A 143 0.03 7.86 -19.29
N ASP A 144 1.33 7.63 -19.12
CA ASP A 144 2.32 8.69 -19.19
C ASP A 144 2.19 9.26 -20.60
N ASP A 145 1.22 10.17 -20.80
CA ASP A 145 1.12 11.01 -21.96
C ASP A 145 2.43 11.77 -21.90
N GLU A 146 3.42 11.29 -22.67
CA GLU A 146 4.70 11.94 -22.84
C GLU A 146 4.40 13.42 -22.91
N ALA A 147 4.93 14.18 -21.96
CA ALA A 147 4.87 15.62 -22.00
C ALA A 147 5.64 16.03 -23.26
N VAL A 148 4.95 16.07 -24.41
CA VAL A 148 5.46 16.63 -25.63
C VAL A 148 5.51 18.12 -25.34
N GLU A 149 6.64 18.55 -24.77
CA GLU A 149 6.95 19.96 -24.58
C GLU A 149 7.04 20.61 -25.96
N ASN A 150 5.90 20.96 -26.54
CA ASN A 150 5.80 21.87 -27.66
C ASN A 150 5.96 23.29 -27.14
N PHE A 151 7.14 23.59 -26.59
CA PHE A 151 7.54 24.95 -26.32
C PHE A 151 7.76 25.67 -27.66
N LYS A 152 6.76 26.45 -28.08
CA LYS A 152 6.95 27.46 -29.15
C LYS A 152 7.26 28.79 -28.47
N PRO A 153 8.51 29.27 -28.50
CA PRO A 153 8.80 30.62 -28.00
C PRO A 153 8.02 31.62 -28.85
N ASN A 154 7.11 32.35 -28.20
CA ASN A 154 6.38 33.43 -28.87
C ASN A 154 7.35 34.60 -29.10
N LYS A 155 7.36 35.09 -30.33
CA LYS A 155 8.26 36.13 -30.83
C LYS A 155 7.93 37.51 -30.23
N GLU A 156 8.95 38.35 -30.30
CA GLU A 156 8.93 39.84 -30.32
C GLU A 156 8.88 40.56 -28.97
N VAL A 157 10.08 40.88 -28.48
CA VAL A 157 10.28 42.05 -27.61
C VAL A 157 10.46 43.26 -28.53
N PRO A 158 9.62 44.32 -28.43
CA PRO A 158 9.82 45.52 -29.23
C PRO A 158 11.07 46.29 -28.76
N PRO A 159 11.77 47.00 -29.65
CA PRO A 159 12.93 47.81 -29.28
C PRO A 159 12.50 48.95 -28.35
N THR A 160 13.16 49.07 -27.21
CA THR A 160 13.08 50.27 -26.37
C THR A 160 13.96 51.38 -26.97
N ASP A 161 13.38 52.57 -27.12
CA ASP A 161 14.04 53.84 -27.50
C ASP A 161 15.27 54.17 -26.65
#